data_AF-Q28N40-F1
#
_entry.id   AF-Q28N40-F1
#
_cell.length_a   1.000
_cell.length_b   1.000
_cell.length_c   1.000
_cell.angle_alpha   90.00
_cell.angle_beta   90.00
_cell.angle_gamma   90.00
#
_symmetry.space_group_name_H-M   'P 1'
#
loop_
_entity.id
_entity.type
_entity.pdbx_description
1 polymer ?
#
loop_
_entity_poly.entity_id
_entity_poly.type
_entity_poly.pdbx_seq_one_letter_code
_entity_poly.pdbx_strand_id
1 'polypeptide(L)'
;MTQIAPFDGPHWTPELIDELEEGRKSGAVGSTLVSKSDRANVWLIEMQPGDRLPFHTHVLDYFWVATTPGRARSRYADGTVAEVDYEVGTTRHFTFKDGESMTHDLENIGDTVLCFTTVEYLDSANQPL
;
A
#
# COMPACT_ATOMS: atom_id res chain seq x y z
N MET A 1 -9.16 4.02 -30.27
CA MET A 1 -9.50 3.71 -28.87
C MET A 1 -8.93 4.85 -28.05
N THR A 2 -9.77 5.68 -27.44
CA THR A 2 -9.32 6.84 -26.69
C THR A 2 -8.65 6.32 -25.42
N GLN A 3 -7.33 6.49 -25.33
CA GLN A 3 -6.58 6.17 -24.12
C GLN A 3 -7.03 7.17 -23.05
N ILE A 4 -7.83 6.68 -22.11
CA ILE A 4 -8.17 7.35 -20.84
C ILE A 4 -6.85 7.81 -20.23
N ALA A 5 -6.77 9.09 -19.86
CA ALA A 5 -5.51 9.64 -19.36
C ALA A 5 -5.21 8.94 -18.01
N PRO A 6 -3.95 8.54 -17.73
CA PRO A 6 -3.63 8.03 -16.40
C PRO A 6 -4.00 9.10 -15.37
N PHE A 7 -4.55 8.66 -14.23
CA PHE A 7 -4.99 9.52 -13.13
C PHE A 7 -6.22 10.40 -13.44
N ASP A 8 -7.09 9.95 -14.35
CA ASP A 8 -8.42 10.56 -14.49
C ASP A 8 -9.49 9.91 -13.59
N GLY A 9 -10.56 10.64 -13.33
CA GLY A 9 -11.68 10.18 -12.50
C GLY A 9 -11.76 10.82 -11.10
N PRO A 10 -12.83 10.51 -10.35
CA PRO A 10 -13.23 11.27 -9.15
C PRO A 10 -12.33 11.02 -7.93
N HIS A 11 -11.40 10.07 -8.02
CA HIS A 11 -10.54 9.67 -6.91
C HIS A 11 -9.15 10.31 -6.99
N TRP A 12 -8.82 10.99 -8.08
CA TRP A 12 -7.54 11.67 -8.24
C TRP A 12 -7.73 13.18 -8.07
N THR A 13 -6.86 13.79 -7.27
CA THR A 13 -6.73 15.24 -7.16
C THR A 13 -5.30 15.65 -7.54
N PRO A 14 -5.06 16.91 -7.94
CA PRO A 14 -3.71 17.39 -8.21
C PRO A 14 -2.75 17.13 -7.04
N GLU A 15 -3.22 17.31 -5.80
CA GLU A 15 -2.41 17.09 -4.59
C GLU A 15 -2.02 15.62 -4.41
N LEU A 16 -2.91 14.68 -4.77
CA LEU A 16 -2.59 13.25 -4.74
C LEU A 16 -1.59 12.86 -5.83
N ILE A 17 -1.67 13.50 -7.00
CA ILE A 17 -0.69 13.28 -8.08
C ILE A 17 0.67 13.84 -7.67
N ASP A 18 0.72 15.00 -7.02
CA ASP A 18 1.96 15.56 -6.47
C ASP A 18 2.52 14.68 -5.34
N GLU A 19 1.69 14.18 -4.43
CA GLU A 19 2.09 13.26 -3.35
C GLU A 19 2.66 11.95 -3.90
N LEU A 20 2.09 11.42 -4.99
CA LEU A 20 2.53 10.17 -5.62
C LEU A 20 4.02 10.21 -5.98
N GLU A 21 4.54 11.34 -6.46
CA GLU A 21 5.94 11.48 -6.86
C GLU A 21 6.92 11.40 -5.68
N GLU A 22 6.50 11.84 -4.49
CA GLU A 22 7.27 11.62 -3.26
C GLU A 22 7.07 10.20 -2.71
N GLY A 23 5.85 9.67 -2.81
CA GLY A 23 5.53 8.30 -2.43
C GLY A 23 6.34 7.25 -3.18
N ARG A 24 6.72 7.52 -4.45
CA ARG A 24 7.63 6.66 -5.24
C ARG A 24 8.95 6.37 -4.55
N LYS A 25 9.43 7.27 -3.69
CA LYS A 25 10.71 7.17 -2.98
C LYS A 25 10.56 6.67 -1.54
N SER A 26 9.32 6.46 -1.07
CA SER A 26 9.03 6.13 0.32
C SER A 26 8.89 4.61 0.52
N GLY A 27 9.81 4.00 1.26
CA GLY A 27 9.71 2.61 1.75
C GLY A 27 8.90 2.45 3.03
N ALA A 28 8.19 3.50 3.49
CA ALA A 28 7.37 3.43 4.70
C ALA A 28 6.02 2.75 4.41
N VAL A 29 6.04 1.43 4.25
CA VAL A 29 4.87 0.64 3.81
C VAL A 29 3.82 0.39 4.91
N GLY A 30 3.99 1.01 6.08
CA GLY A 30 2.98 1.04 7.11
C GLY A 30 3.15 2.22 8.06
N SER A 31 2.16 2.45 8.90
CA SER A 31 2.12 3.57 9.84
C SER A 31 3.13 3.47 10.98
N THR A 32 3.50 2.24 11.38
CA THR A 32 4.48 1.99 12.45
C THR A 32 5.31 0.77 12.13
N LEU A 33 6.63 0.90 12.19
CA LEU A 33 7.56 -0.23 12.14
C LEU A 33 7.64 -0.85 13.53
N VAL A 34 7.15 -2.09 13.68
CA VAL A 34 7.02 -2.74 14.99
C VAL A 34 8.10 -3.78 15.27
N SER A 35 8.79 -4.27 14.23
CA SER A 35 9.93 -5.20 14.40
C SER A 35 10.89 -5.11 13.22
N LYS A 36 12.19 -5.28 13.52
CA LYS A 36 13.26 -5.46 12.53
C LYS A 36 14.12 -6.64 12.92
N SER A 37 14.50 -7.44 11.95
CA SER A 37 15.48 -8.52 12.10
C SER A 37 16.45 -8.55 10.90
N ASP A 38 17.31 -9.56 10.88
CA ASP A 38 18.15 -9.90 9.73
C ASP A 38 17.34 -10.48 8.55
N ARG A 39 16.10 -10.92 8.78
CA ARG A 39 15.26 -11.57 7.77
C ARG A 39 14.09 -10.73 7.29
N ALA A 40 13.52 -9.87 8.14
CA ALA A 40 12.29 -9.17 7.81
C ALA A 40 12.10 -7.85 8.58
N ASN A 41 11.36 -6.96 7.95
CA ASN A 41 10.72 -5.81 8.60
C ASN A 41 9.23 -6.13 8.80
N VAL A 42 8.69 -5.79 9.97
CA VAL A 42 7.26 -5.94 10.27
C VAL A 42 6.65 -4.58 10.55
N TRP A 43 5.61 -4.25 9.81
CA TRP A 43 4.88 -3.00 9.89
C TRP A 43 3.44 -3.22 10.34
N LEU A 44 2.90 -2.23 11.05
CA LEU A 44 1.50 -2.10 11.39
C LEU A 44 0.90 -0.93 10.61
N ILE A 45 -0.28 -1.15 10.06
CA ILE A 45 -1.19 -0.12 9.58
C ILE A 45 -2.40 -0.15 10.51
N GLU A 46 -2.77 1.02 11.05
CA GLU A 46 -4.04 1.24 11.75
C GLU A 46 -4.63 2.53 11.19
N MET A 47 -5.88 2.47 10.71
CA MET A 47 -6.57 3.60 10.10
C MET A 47 -7.99 3.69 10.65
N GLN A 48 -8.34 4.83 11.24
CA GLN A 48 -9.73 5.17 11.55
C GLN A 48 -10.53 5.34 10.25
N PRO A 49 -11.88 5.32 10.29
CA PRO A 49 -12.71 5.70 9.15
C PRO A 49 -12.29 7.05 8.55
N GLY A 50 -11.96 7.08 7.26
CA GLY A 50 -11.48 8.27 6.56
C GLY A 50 -9.97 8.52 6.64
N ASP A 51 -9.23 7.79 7.49
CA ASP A 51 -7.77 7.86 7.51
C ASP A 51 -7.18 7.22 6.26
N ARG A 52 -5.95 7.64 5.92
CA ARG A 52 -5.20 7.15 4.78
C ARG A 52 -3.74 6.92 5.15
N LEU A 53 -3.19 5.79 4.72
CA LEU A 53 -1.76 5.62 4.54
C LEU A 53 -1.37 6.29 3.21
N PRO A 54 -0.52 7.33 3.22
CA PRO A 54 -0.09 8.03 2.00
C PRO A 54 0.58 7.12 0.97
N PHE A 55 0.82 7.65 -0.23
CA PHE A 55 1.56 6.91 -1.24
C PHE A 55 2.91 6.40 -0.71
N HIS A 56 3.16 5.12 -0.92
CA HIS A 56 4.39 4.43 -0.54
C HIS A 56 4.70 3.35 -1.59
N THR A 57 5.95 2.92 -1.63
CA THR A 57 6.45 1.97 -2.63
C THR A 57 6.93 0.68 -1.98
N HIS A 58 6.41 -0.42 -2.50
CA HIS A 58 6.94 -1.76 -2.25
C HIS A 58 7.99 -2.07 -3.32
N VAL A 59 9.19 -2.43 -2.87
CA VAL A 59 10.27 -2.99 -3.72
C VAL A 59 10.67 -4.39 -3.28
N LEU A 60 10.32 -4.78 -2.05
CA LEU A 60 10.64 -6.07 -1.45
C LEU A 60 9.46 -7.03 -1.61
N ASP A 61 9.77 -8.32 -1.69
CA ASP A 61 8.79 -9.38 -1.51
C ASP A 61 8.14 -9.22 -0.14
N TYR A 62 6.82 -9.36 -0.10
CA TYR A 62 6.08 -9.13 1.13
C TYR A 62 4.75 -9.84 1.12
N PHE A 63 4.16 -9.93 2.31
CA PHE A 63 2.75 -10.20 2.45
C PHE A 63 2.14 -9.27 3.48
N TRP A 64 0.82 -9.16 3.44
CA TRP A 64 0.05 -8.54 4.51
C TRP A 64 -1.11 -9.44 4.90
N VAL A 65 -1.56 -9.27 6.15
CA VAL A 65 -2.80 -9.85 6.67
C VAL A 65 -3.68 -8.74 7.24
N ALA A 66 -4.95 -8.71 6.85
CA ALA A 66 -5.95 -7.86 7.49
C ALA A 66 -6.26 -8.42 8.88
N THR A 67 -6.02 -7.63 9.93
CA THR A 67 -6.24 -8.06 11.33
C THR A 67 -7.58 -7.57 11.88
N THR A 68 -8.28 -6.72 11.14
CA THR A 68 -9.69 -6.35 11.32
C THR A 68 -10.44 -6.47 9.99
N PRO A 69 -11.78 -6.61 9.98
CA PRO A 69 -12.55 -6.47 8.76
C PRO A 69 -12.71 -4.98 8.41
N GLY A 70 -13.03 -4.67 7.16
CA GLY A 70 -13.33 -3.30 6.75
C GLY A 70 -13.29 -3.12 5.24
N ARG A 71 -13.40 -1.87 4.78
CA ARG A 71 -13.39 -1.53 3.35
C ARG A 71 -12.34 -0.48 3.07
N ALA A 72 -11.50 -0.72 2.07
CA ALA A 72 -10.46 0.23 1.67
C ALA A 72 -10.53 0.60 0.20
N ARG A 73 -9.95 1.76 -0.13
CA ARG A 73 -9.61 2.17 -1.48
C ARG A 73 -8.10 2.31 -1.62
N SER A 74 -7.55 1.77 -2.70
CA SER A 74 -6.17 2.01 -3.12
C SER A 74 -6.13 2.65 -4.49
N ARG A 75 -5.27 3.65 -4.64
CA ARG A 75 -4.91 4.29 -5.89
C ARG A 75 -3.48 3.89 -6.23
N TYR A 76 -3.25 3.45 -7.45
CA TYR A 76 -1.97 2.90 -7.89
C TYR A 76 -1.25 3.86 -8.84
N ALA A 77 0.08 3.76 -8.88
CA ALA A 77 0.95 4.56 -9.75
C ALA A 77 0.69 4.41 -11.25
N ASP A 78 -0.08 3.41 -11.68
CA ASP A 78 -0.51 3.21 -13.07
C ASP A 78 -1.88 3.88 -13.38
N GLY A 79 -2.46 4.58 -12.40
CA GLY A 79 -3.76 5.24 -12.49
C GLY A 79 -4.94 4.37 -12.04
N THR A 80 -4.72 3.07 -11.79
CA THR A 80 -5.77 2.15 -11.34
C THR A 80 -6.27 2.55 -9.96
N VAL A 81 -7.58 2.39 -9.74
CA VAL A 81 -8.22 2.53 -8.43
C VAL A 81 -8.96 1.24 -8.11
N ALA A 82 -8.72 0.69 -6.93
CA ALA A 82 -9.40 -0.51 -6.44
C ALA A 82 -10.10 -0.23 -5.11
N GLU A 83 -11.31 -0.73 -4.96
CA GLU A 83 -12.00 -0.80 -3.67
C GLU A 83 -12.18 -2.27 -3.27
N VAL A 84 -11.88 -2.59 -2.02
CA VAL A 84 -11.85 -3.96 -1.53
C VAL A 84 -12.50 -4.03 -0.15
N ASP A 85 -13.39 -5.01 0.03
CA ASP A 85 -13.87 -5.44 1.34
C ASP A 85 -12.95 -6.54 1.88
N TYR A 86 -12.57 -6.42 3.15
CA TYR A 86 -11.67 -7.32 3.84
C TYR A 86 -12.40 -8.04 4.97
N GLU A 87 -12.15 -9.34 5.08
CA GLU A 87 -12.43 -10.13 6.28
C GLU A 87 -11.16 -10.28 7.11
N VAL A 88 -11.30 -10.52 8.42
CA VAL A 88 -10.16 -10.86 9.29
C VAL A 88 -9.43 -12.08 8.72
N GLY A 89 -8.11 -11.97 8.57
CA GLY A 89 -7.27 -13.03 8.01
C GLY A 89 -7.12 -12.98 6.49
N THR A 90 -7.83 -12.08 5.79
CA THR A 90 -7.57 -11.82 4.37
C THR A 90 -6.09 -11.53 4.17
N THR A 91 -5.43 -12.30 3.29
CA THR A 91 -3.98 -12.26 3.10
C THR A 91 -3.66 -12.20 1.62
N ARG A 92 -2.68 -11.39 1.24
CA ARG A 92 -2.10 -11.41 -0.11
C ARG A 92 -0.58 -11.41 -0.05
N HIS A 93 0.01 -12.09 -1.02
CA HIS A 93 1.45 -12.23 -1.21
C HIS A 93 1.85 -11.55 -2.51
N PHE A 94 3.01 -10.90 -2.49
CA PHE A 94 3.58 -10.21 -3.63
C PHE A 94 5.07 -10.52 -3.71
N THR A 95 5.56 -10.66 -4.95
CA THR A 95 6.97 -10.86 -5.26
C THR A 95 7.37 -9.87 -6.34
N PHE A 96 8.57 -9.30 -6.21
CA PHE A 96 9.14 -8.34 -7.15
C PHE A 96 10.45 -8.87 -7.73
N LYS A 97 10.61 -8.75 -9.04
CA LYS A 97 11.91 -8.95 -9.69
C LYS A 97 12.79 -7.72 -9.50
N ASP A 98 14.07 -7.86 -9.82
CA ASP A 98 15.03 -6.75 -9.83
C ASP A 98 14.51 -5.60 -10.71
N GLY A 99 14.42 -4.41 -10.12
CA GLY A 99 13.89 -3.19 -10.74
C GLY A 99 12.36 -3.07 -10.76
N GLU A 100 11.60 -4.08 -10.36
CA GLU A 100 10.14 -3.98 -10.22
C GLU A 100 9.75 -3.29 -8.90
N SER A 101 8.65 -2.55 -8.92
CA SER A 101 8.11 -1.86 -7.75
C SER A 101 6.61 -1.62 -7.90
N MET A 102 5.92 -1.37 -6.79
CA MET A 102 4.51 -0.97 -6.77
C MET A 102 4.32 0.20 -5.81
N THR A 103 3.92 1.35 -6.36
CA THR A 103 3.54 2.52 -5.57
C THR A 103 2.03 2.65 -5.50
N HIS A 104 1.49 2.81 -4.30
CA HIS A 104 0.06 2.99 -4.06
C HIS A 104 -0.21 3.64 -2.71
N ASP A 105 -1.42 4.19 -2.54
CA ASP A 105 -1.95 4.61 -1.24
C ASP A 105 -2.96 3.58 -0.70
N LEU A 106 -3.44 3.79 0.52
CA LEU A 106 -4.51 2.99 1.11
C LEU A 106 -5.37 3.85 2.02
N GLU A 107 -6.64 4.02 1.65
CA GLU A 107 -7.63 4.84 2.36
C GLU A 107 -8.70 3.94 2.98
N ASN A 108 -8.99 4.12 4.26
CA ASN A 108 -10.14 3.47 4.90
C ASN A 108 -11.43 4.19 4.53
N ILE A 109 -12.23 3.58 3.66
CA ILE A 109 -13.52 4.11 3.20
C ILE A 109 -14.73 3.44 3.90
N GLY A 110 -14.44 2.59 4.89
CA GLY A 110 -15.45 1.95 5.73
C GLY A 110 -15.82 2.79 6.95
N ASP A 111 -16.51 2.16 7.90
CA ASP A 111 -17.02 2.74 9.14
C ASP A 111 -16.40 2.13 10.41
N THR A 112 -15.40 1.25 10.24
CA THR A 112 -14.66 0.57 11.32
C THR A 112 -13.17 0.84 11.21
N VAL A 113 -12.43 0.62 12.30
CA VAL A 113 -10.96 0.70 12.30
C VAL A 113 -10.39 -0.43 11.44
N LEU A 114 -9.61 -0.05 10.44
CA LEU A 114 -9.00 -0.98 9.50
C LEU A 114 -7.52 -1.16 9.82
N CYS A 115 -7.12 -2.41 10.10
CA CYS A 115 -5.75 -2.75 10.49
C CYS A 115 -5.15 -3.82 9.59
N PHE A 116 -3.86 -3.67 9.31
CA PHE A 116 -3.05 -4.66 8.60
C PHE A 116 -1.72 -4.88 9.31
N THR A 117 -1.23 -6.12 9.29
CA THR A 117 0.17 -6.42 9.57
C THR A 117 0.86 -6.80 8.28
N THR A 118 1.94 -6.09 7.96
CA THR A 118 2.74 -6.29 6.75
C THR A 118 4.11 -6.82 7.13
N VAL A 119 4.60 -7.83 6.42
CA VAL A 119 5.95 -8.38 6.60
C VAL A 119 6.68 -8.29 5.28
N GLU A 120 7.75 -7.51 5.25
CA GLU A 120 8.66 -7.39 4.10
C GLU A 120 9.90 -8.26 4.33
N TYR A 121 10.30 -9.02 3.32
CA TYR A 121 11.44 -9.92 3.37
C TYR A 121 12.72 -9.24 2.87
N LEU A 122 13.79 -9.31 3.65
CA LEU A 122 15.07 -8.68 3.30
C LEU A 122 15.89 -9.50 2.29
N ASP A 123 15.52 -10.76 2.04
CA ASP A 123 16.09 -11.64 1.01
C ASP A 123 15.35 -11.52 -0.34
N SER A 124 14.93 -10.29 -0.68
CA SER A 124 14.28 -9.95 -1.95
C SER A 124 15.29 -9.68 -3.07
N ALA A 125 14.82 -9.62 -4.31
CA ALA A 125 15.66 -9.25 -5.45
C ALA A 125 16.17 -7.80 -5.37
N ASN A 126 15.36 -6.89 -4.84
CA ASN A 126 15.70 -5.48 -4.62
C ASN A 126 16.24 -5.22 -3.22
N GLN A 127 16.96 -4.11 -3.04
CA GLN A 127 17.32 -3.59 -1.72
C GLN A 127 16.18 -2.71 -1.14
N PRO A 128 16.04 -2.61 0.19
CA PRO A 128 15.07 -1.71 0.82
C PRO A 128 15.28 -0.24 0.40
N LEU A 129 14.19 0.52 0.31
CA LEU A 129 14.20 1.98 0.10
C LEU A 129 14.57 2.77 1.36
#